data_AF-A0AA87ZAG9-F1
#
_entry.id   AF-A0AA87ZAG9-F1
#
_cell.length_a   1.000
_cell.length_b   1.000
_cell.length_c   1.000
_cell.angle_alpha   90.00
_cell.angle_beta   90.00
_cell.angle_gamma   90.00
#
_symmetry.space_group_name_H-M   'P 1'
#
loop_
_entity.id
_entity.type
_entity.pdbx_description
1 polymer ?
#
loop_
_entity_poly.entity_id
_entity_poly.type
_entity_poly.pdbx_seq_one_letter_code
_entity_poly.pdbx_strand_id
1 'polypeptide(L)' 'MNLGWNLKSRWEWRLSSWNSPEDPSTGNFTYAVDPRGLAQLLQRIGSEIQYRSGPWDGAR' A
#
# COMPACT_ATOMS: atom_id res chain seq x y z
N MET A 1 11.72 -3.77 8.50
CA MET A 1 10.45 -3.97 7.75
C MET A 1 10.52 -3.08 6.51
N ASN A 2 10.11 -3.55 5.33
CA ASN A 2 10.08 -2.76 4.10
C ASN A 2 8.62 -2.59 3.63
N LEU A 3 8.33 -1.50 2.92
CA LEU A 3 7.04 -1.25 2.25
C LEU A 3 7.33 -0.86 0.80
N GLY A 4 6.68 -1.53 -0.16
CA GLY A 4 6.90 -1.33 -1.59
C GLY A 4 7.56 -2.52 -2.28
N TRP A 5 8.26 -2.25 -3.38
CA TRP A 5 8.66 -3.30 -4.34
C TRP A 5 10.14 -3.67 -4.22
N ASN A 6 10.42 -4.97 -4.20
CA ASN A 6 11.70 -5.48 -4.66
C ASN A 6 11.65 -5.64 -6.19
N LEU A 7 12.30 -4.73 -6.91
CA LEU A 7 12.27 -4.73 -8.37
C LEU A 7 12.99 -5.93 -9.01
N LYS A 8 13.96 -6.54 -8.30
CA LYS A 8 14.70 -7.71 -8.79
C LYS A 8 13.87 -8.99 -8.69
N SER A 9 13.26 -9.23 -7.54
CA SER A 9 12.44 -10.43 -7.31
C SER A 9 10.97 -10.27 -7.71
N ARG A 10 10.56 -9.05 -8.10
CA ARG A 10 9.15 -8.68 -8.35
C ARG A 10 8.23 -8.90 -7.14
N TRP A 11 8.80 -8.96 -5.95
CA TRP A 11 8.06 -9.11 -4.70
C TRP A 11 7.55 -7.75 -4.20
N GLU A 12 6.31 -7.71 -3.74
CA GLU A 12 5.69 -6.54 -3.13
C GLU A 12 5.48 -6.77 -1.62
N TRP A 13 5.97 -5.83 -0.81
CA TRP A 13 5.53 -5.68 0.57
C TRP A 13 4.43 -4.62 0.63
N ARG A 14 3.26 -5.00 1.14
CA ARG A 14 2.10 -4.13 1.34
C ARG A 14 1.44 -4.42 2.68
N LEU A 15 0.63 -3.48 3.14
CA LEU A 15 -0.20 -3.66 4.33
C LEU A 15 -1.62 -4.02 3.91
N SER A 16 -2.23 -4.93 4.66
CA SER A 16 -3.67 -5.19 4.63
C SER A 16 -4.22 -4.90 6.02
N SER A 17 -5.40 -4.29 6.09
CA SER A 17 -6.06 -4.08 7.38
C SER A 17 -6.52 -5.41 7.97
N TRP A 18 -6.77 -5.39 9.27
CA TRP A 18 -7.61 -6.40 9.90
C TRP A 18 -9.06 -6.21 9.45
N ASN A 19 -9.85 -7.28 9.58
CA ASN A 19 -11.27 -7.27 9.27
C ASN A 19 -12.06 -6.50 10.34
N SER A 20 -11.67 -6.65 11.61
CA SER A 20 -12.13 -5.80 12.73
C SER A 20 -11.02 -5.68 13.79
N PRO A 21 -11.18 -4.84 14.83
CA PRO A 21 -10.21 -4.76 15.92
C PRO A 21 -9.96 -6.10 16.64
N GLU A 22 -10.96 -6.99 16.65
CA GLU A 22 -10.90 -8.32 17.28
C GLU A 22 -10.59 -9.47 16.31
N ASP A 23 -10.78 -9.26 15.00
CA ASP A 23 -10.55 -10.27 13.96
C ASP A 23 -9.34 -9.90 13.07
N PRO A 24 -8.18 -10.56 13.27
CA PRO A 24 -6.96 -10.29 12.50
C PRO A 24 -6.98 -10.87 11.08
N SER A 25 -8.09 -11.46 10.64
CA SER A 25 -8.26 -11.86 9.25
C SER A 25 -8.15 -10.66 8.31
N THR A 26 -7.94 -10.92 7.01
CA THR A 26 -7.71 -9.86 6.02
C THR A 26 -8.98 -9.02 5.82
N GLY A 27 -8.90 -7.74 6.17
CA GLY A 27 -9.96 -6.77 5.92
C GLY A 27 -9.91 -6.17 4.51
N ASN A 28 -10.79 -5.20 4.29
CA ASN A 28 -11.03 -4.62 2.97
C ASN A 28 -10.00 -3.57 2.54
N PHE A 29 -9.23 -3.01 3.48
CA PHE A 29 -8.28 -1.95 3.17
C PHE A 29 -6.91 -2.51 2.87
N THR A 30 -6.26 -1.95 1.85
CA THR A 30 -4.85 -2.19 1.54
C THR A 30 -4.09 -0.88 1.46
N TYR A 31 -2.80 -0.90 1.81
CA TYR A 31 -1.90 0.23 1.68
C TYR A 31 -0.59 -0.23 1.02
N ALA A 32 -0.31 0.29 -0.16
CA ALA A 32 0.75 -0.21 -1.03
C ALA A 32 1.36 0.90 -1.89
N VAL A 33 2.58 0.66 -2.39
CA VAL A 33 3.25 1.54 -3.35
C VAL A 33 2.74 1.21 -4.75
N ASP A 34 2.13 2.19 -5.41
CA ASP A 34 1.81 2.13 -6.82
C ASP A 34 3.01 2.62 -7.65
N PRO A 35 3.68 1.75 -8.42
CA PRO A 35 4.88 2.11 -9.17
C PRO A 35 4.55 2.83 -10.50
N ARG A 36 3.27 3.04 -10.83
CA ARG A 36 2.87 3.67 -12.09
C ARG A 36 3.12 5.18 -12.05
N GLY A 37 3.90 5.68 -13.00
CA GLY A 37 4.30 7.09 -13.05
C GLY A 37 5.29 7.41 -11.94
N LEU A 38 5.03 8.46 -11.16
CA LEU A 38 5.78 8.71 -9.94
C LEU A 38 5.25 7.82 -8.82
N ALA A 39 6.13 7.01 -8.25
CA ALA A 39 5.78 6.07 -7.21
C ALA A 39 5.13 6.79 -6.03
N GLN A 40 3.96 6.30 -5.62
CA GLN A 40 3.16 6.91 -4.56
C GLN A 40 2.50 5.84 -3.70
N LEU A 41 2.23 6.16 -2.44
CA LEU A 41 1.48 5.29 -1.54
C LEU A 41 -0.03 5.53 -1.70
N LEU A 42 -0.78 4.44 -1.85
CA LEU A 42 -2.22 4.47 -2.02
C LEU A 42 -2.91 3.59 -0.96
N GLN A 43 -3.97 4.12 -0.36
CA GLN A 43 -4.93 3.31 0.38
C GLN A 43 -6.12 2.97 -0.53
N ARG A 44 -6.51 1.70 -0.55
CA ARG A 44 -7.58 1.20 -1.41
C ARG A 44 -8.58 0.36 -0.65
N ILE A 45 -9.82 0.35 -1.14
CA ILE A 45 -10.81 -0.69 -0.87
C ILE A 45 -11.04 -1.43 -2.18
N GLY A 46 -10.57 -2.68 -2.28
CA GLY A 46 -10.54 -3.39 -3.56
C GLY A 46 -9.80 -2.60 -4.65
N SER A 47 -10.51 -2.20 -5.71
CA SER A 47 -9.95 -1.42 -6.82
C SER A 47 -10.04 0.10 -6.64
N GLU A 48 -10.86 0.56 -5.69
CA GLU A 48 -11.14 1.98 -5.48
C GLU A 48 -10.06 2.63 -4.60
N ILE A 49 -9.59 3.81 -5.00
CA ILE A 49 -8.57 4.57 -4.25
C ILE A 49 -9.28 5.50 -3.27
N GLN A 50 -9.12 5.23 -1.98
CA GLN A 50 -9.70 6.03 -0.90
C GLN A 50 -8.79 7.18 -0.49
N TYR A 51 -7.48 6.97 -0.51
CA TYR A 51 -6.49 7.99 -0.13
C TYR A 51 -5.22 7.87 -0.97
N ARG A 52 -4.60 9.02 -1.24
CA ARG A 52 -3.31 9.16 -1.93
C ARG A 52 -2.37 9.98 -1.06
N SER A 53 -1.25 9.38 -0.66
CA SER A 53 -0.18 10.12 0.06
C SER A 53 0.59 11.02 -0.90
N GLY A 54 0.59 10.68 -2.18
CA GLY A 54 1.35 11.35 -3.23
C GLY A 54 2.77 10.78 -3.39
N PRO A 55 3.51 11.27 -4.39
CA PRO A 55 4.92 10.92 -4.58
C PRO A 55 5.81 11.42 -3.45
N TRP A 56 6.90 10.70 -3.23
CA TRP A 56 7.98 11.16 -2.34
C TRP A 56 8.71 12.36 -2.94
N ASP A 57 8.92 13.41 -2.14
CA ASP A 57 9.58 14.65 -2.56
C ASP A 57 11.08 14.73 -2.20
N GLY A 58 11.63 13.71 -1.54
CA GLY A 58 13.02 13.71 -1.07
C GLY A 58 13.19 14.09 0.39
N ALA A 59 12.18 14.66 1.04
CA ALA A 59 12.35 15.34 2.32
C ALA A 59 11.30 14.99 3.40
N ARG A 60 10.14 14.44 3.04
CA ARG A 60 8.97 14.41 3.94
C ARG A 60 8.52 13.04 4.44
#